data_AF-A0A1Y3D0Y1-F1
#
_entry.id   AF-A0A1Y3D0Y1-F1
#
_cell.length_a   1.000
_cell.length_b   1.000
_cell.length_c   1.000
_cell.angle_alpha   90.00
_cell.angle_beta   90.00
_cell.angle_gamma   90.00
#
_symmetry.space_group_name_H-M   'P 1'
#
loop_
_entity.id
_entity.type
_entity.pdbx_description
1 polymer ?
#
loop_
_entity_poly.entity_id
_entity_poly.type
_entity_poly.pdbx_seq_one_letter_code
_entity_poly.pdbx_strand_id
1 'polypeptide(L)' 'MTNLTTIKYEELFTKIHQAIAKREENPVRLKEPLDTIDKGAILMLGEYCRKHALNFQTHLEGENTFVITVEY' A
#
# COMPACT_ATOMS: atom_id res chain seq x y z
N MET A 1 -24.80 -8.10 -2.52
CA MET A 1 -23.77 -7.72 -3.52
C MET A 1 -22.81 -6.77 -2.83
N THR A 2 -21.68 -7.26 -2.36
CA THR A 2 -20.61 -6.42 -1.83
C THR A 2 -19.99 -5.72 -3.02
N ASN A 3 -20.19 -4.40 -3.16
CA ASN A 3 -19.46 -3.59 -4.13
C ASN A 3 -17.99 -3.60 -3.71
N LEU A 4 -17.23 -4.57 -4.21
CA LEU A 4 -15.78 -4.60 -4.03
C LEU A 4 -15.20 -3.49 -4.91
N THR A 5 -15.03 -2.31 -4.32
CA THR A 5 -14.30 -1.22 -4.96
C THR A 5 -12.84 -1.63 -5.02
N THR A 6 -12.32 -1.85 -6.24
CA THR A 6 -10.90 -2.09 -6.45
C THR A 6 -10.13 -0.82 -6.11
N ILE A 7 -9.24 -0.93 -5.12
CA ILE A 7 -8.35 0.13 -4.69
C ILE A 7 -7.30 0.35 -5.77
N LYS A 8 -7.26 1.56 -6.29
CA LYS A 8 -6.32 1.96 -7.33
C LYS A 8 -5.00 2.46 -6.75
N TYR A 9 -4.00 2.53 -7.61
CA TYR A 9 -2.69 3.11 -7.30
C TYR A 9 -2.80 4.50 -6.66
N GLU A 10 -3.63 5.38 -7.20
CA GLU A 10 -3.77 6.77 -6.72
C GLU A 10 -4.20 6.83 -5.25
N GLU A 11 -5.08 5.92 -4.84
CA GLU A 11 -5.55 5.83 -3.45
C GLU A 11 -4.46 5.32 -2.51
N LEU A 12 -3.79 4.22 -2.88
CA LEU A 12 -2.66 3.68 -2.10
C LEU A 12 -1.53 4.71 -1.99
N PHE A 13 -1.17 5.34 -3.11
CA PHE A 13 -0.17 6.39 -3.18
C PHE A 13 -0.51 7.55 -2.25
N THR A 14 -1.74 8.05 -2.31
CA THR A 14 -2.18 9.18 -1.47
C THR A 14 -2.10 8.82 0.01
N LYS A 15 -2.58 7.63 0.40
CA LYS A 15 -2.53 7.17 1.81
C LYS A 15 -1.09 7.09 2.31
N ILE A 16 -0.18 6.46 1.56
CA ILE A 16 1.22 6.34 1.95
C ILE A 16 1.91 7.71 1.97
N HIS A 17 1.76 8.48 0.90
CA HIS A 17 2.39 9.79 0.80
C HIS A 17 1.95 10.73 1.92
N GLN A 18 0.66 10.72 2.29
CA GLN A 18 0.17 11.51 3.43
C GLN A 18 0.75 11.03 4.76
N ALA A 19 0.79 9.71 5.01
CA ALA A 19 1.35 9.15 6.24
C ALA A 19 2.84 9.50 6.39
N ILE A 20 3.61 9.39 5.31
CA ILE A 20 5.03 9.79 5.25
C ILE A 20 5.17 11.31 5.48
N ALA A 21 4.39 12.12 4.76
CA ALA A 21 4.47 13.58 4.83
C ALA A 21 4.15 14.13 6.23
N LYS A 22 3.18 13.52 6.92
CA LYS A 22 2.81 13.90 8.29
C LYS A 22 3.74 13.29 9.35
N ARG A 23 4.62 12.35 8.96
CA ARG A 23 5.47 11.57 9.87
C ARG A 23 4.70 10.92 11.01
N GLU A 24 3.47 10.46 10.74
CA GLU A 24 2.60 9.89 11.77
C GLU A 24 3.14 8.56 12.29
N GLU A 25 3.67 7.71 11.40
CA GLU A 25 4.24 6.40 11.74
C GLU A 25 5.44 6.09 10.83
N ASN A 26 6.39 5.30 11.32
CA ASN A 26 7.46 4.65 10.55
C ASN A 26 7.76 3.28 11.19
N PRO A 27 7.50 2.13 10.52
CA PRO A 27 6.97 1.98 9.16
C PRO A 27 5.52 2.46 9.01
N VAL A 28 5.19 3.01 7.84
CA VAL A 28 3.79 3.17 7.40
C VAL A 28 3.26 1.79 7.02
N ARG A 29 2.13 1.39 7.59
CA ARG A 29 1.47 0.10 7.29
C ARG A 29 0.06 0.33 6.79
N LEU A 30 -0.23 -0.11 5.56
CA LEU A 30 -1.58 -0.17 5.01
C LEU A 30 -2.06 -1.61 4.97
N LYS A 31 -3.27 -1.84 5.45
CA LYS A 31 -3.93 -3.15 5.43
C LYS A 31 -5.19 -3.01 4.58
N GLU A 32 -5.26 -3.77 3.50
CA GLU A 32 -6.41 -3.77 2.61
C GLU A 32 -6.79 -5.22 2.26
N PRO A 33 -8.08 -5.51 2.01
CA PRO A 33 -8.49 -6.84 1.57
C PRO A 33 -7.80 -7.27 0.28
N LEU A 34 -7.37 -8.53 0.17
CA LEU A 34 -6.71 -9.02 -1.04
C LEU A 34 -7.60 -8.89 -2.28
N ASP A 35 -8.91 -9.13 -2.12
CA ASP A 35 -9.92 -9.03 -3.18
C ASP A 35 -10.10 -7.61 -3.73
N THR A 36 -9.68 -6.59 -2.98
CA THR A 36 -9.83 -5.18 -3.38
C THR A 36 -8.56 -4.59 -3.97
N ILE A 37 -7.42 -5.27 -3.91
CA ILE A 37 -6.15 -4.73 -4.40
C ILE A 37 -5.95 -5.03 -5.88
N ASP A 38 -5.70 -3.98 -6.66
CA ASP A 38 -5.13 -4.13 -7.99
C ASP A 38 -3.63 -4.48 -7.92
N LYS A 39 -3.25 -5.62 -8.49
CA LYS A 39 -1.84 -6.06 -8.49
C LYS A 39 -0.92 -5.09 -9.25
N GLY A 40 -1.43 -4.42 -10.28
CA GLY A 40 -0.69 -3.39 -11.03
C GLY A 40 -0.38 -2.18 -10.16
N ALA A 41 -1.32 -1.77 -9.32
CA ALA A 41 -1.13 -0.70 -8.34
C ALA A 41 0.01 -0.99 -7.36
N ILE A 42 0.12 -2.23 -6.88
CA ILE A 42 1.23 -2.64 -5.99
C ILE A 42 2.58 -2.55 -6.68
N LEU A 43 2.66 -2.97 -7.94
CA LEU A 43 3.90 -2.88 -8.72
C LEU A 43 4.34 -1.43 -8.92
N MET A 44 3.41 -0.56 -9.34
CA MET A 44 3.70 0.87 -9.53
C MET A 44 4.13 1.55 -8.22
N LEU A 45 3.50 1.18 -7.10
CA LEU A 45 3.86 1.68 -5.78
C LEU A 45 5.26 1.21 -5.35
N GLY A 46 5.60 -0.06 -5.59
CA GLY A 46 6.94 -0.58 -5.36
C GLY A 46 8.01 0.11 -6.20
N GLU A 47 7.72 0.41 -7.47
CA GLU A 47 8.61 1.19 -8.33
C GLU A 47 8.82 2.63 -7.81
N TYR A 48 7.75 3.28 -7.36
CA TYR A 48 7.83 4.59 -6.72
C TYR A 48 8.73 4.54 -5.47
N CYS A 49 8.45 3.62 -4.54
CA CYS A 49 9.25 3.47 -3.33
C CYS A 49 10.74 3.24 -3.64
N ARG A 50 11.04 2.37 -4.62
CA ARG A 50 12.40 2.11 -5.08
C ARG A 50 13.10 3.36 -5.62
N LYS A 51 12.41 4.18 -6.42
CA LYS A 51 12.95 5.45 -6.96
C LYS A 51 13.26 6.47 -5.87
N HIS A 52 12.53 6.43 -4.76
CA HIS A 52 12.65 7.35 -3.65
C HIS A 52 13.46 6.80 -2.47
N ALA A 53 14.17 5.67 -2.65
CA ALA A 53 14.95 4.98 -1.62
C ALA A 53 14.13 4.62 -0.36
N LEU A 54 12.83 4.39 -0.52
CA LEU A 54 11.94 3.90 0.52
C LEU A 54 12.00 2.39 0.58
N ASN A 55 12.04 1.82 1.79
CA ASN A 55 11.96 0.38 1.95
C ASN A 55 10.50 -0.06 1.73
N PHE A 56 10.26 -0.91 0.74
CA PHE A 56 8.93 -1.38 0.38
C PHE A 56 8.81 -2.88 0.58
N GLN A 57 7.86 -3.29 1.40
CA GLN A 57 7.59 -4.70 1.68
C GLN A 57 6.09 -4.98 1.60
N THR A 58 5.74 -6.14 1.07
CA THR A 58 4.36 -6.62 1.04
C THR A 58 4.27 -8.06 1.53
N HIS A 59 3.20 -8.39 2.23
CA HIS A 59 2.90 -9.76 2.64
C HIS A 59 1.40 -9.96 2.82
N LEU A 60 0.99 -11.22 2.88
CA LEU A 60 -0.37 -11.60 3.26
C LEU A 60 -0.42 -11.85 4.76
N GLU A 61 -1.37 -11.21 5.43
CA GLU A 61 -1.66 -11.41 6.86
C GLU A 61 -3.00 -12.15 6.96
N GLY A 62 -2.96 -13.41 7.38
CA GLY A 62 -4.13 -14.29 7.40
C GLY A 62 -4.60 -14.67 5.99
N GLU A 63 -5.90 -14.99 5.85
CA GLU A 63 -6.45 -15.55 4.61
C GLU A 63 -6.85 -14.49 3.57
N ASN A 64 -7.15 -13.25 3.99
CA ASN A 64 -7.68 -12.23 3.06
C ASN A 64 -7.18 -10.81 3.27
N THR A 65 -6.12 -10.58 4.05
CA THR A 65 -5.56 -9.24 4.25
C THR A 65 -4.20 -9.14 3.57
N PHE A 66 -4.05 -8.15 2.71
CA PHE A 66 -2.77 -7.81 2.10
C PHE A 66 -2.21 -6.57 2.80
N VAL A 67 -0.96 -6.67 3.23
CA VAL A 67 -0.28 -5.65 4.02
C VAL A 67 0.83 -5.04 3.18
N ILE A 68 0.83 -3.72 3.10
CA ILE A 68 1.86 -2.91 2.45
C ILE A 68 2.59 -2.13 3.54
N THR A 69 3.89 -2.34 3.64
CA THR A 69 4.77 -1.66 4.60
C THR A 69 5.75 -0.78 3.84
N VAL A 70 5.83 0.49 4.22
CA VAL A 70 6.78 1.46 3.65
C VAL A 70 7.53 2.18 4.76
N GLU A 71 8.86 2.11 4.72
CA GLU A 71 9.75 2.84 5.63
C GLU A 71 10.49 3.95 4.87
N TYR A 72 10.60 5.13 5.48
CA TYR A 72 11.22 6.35 4.94
C TYR A 72 12.31 6.89 5.86
#